data_AF-A0A1V1V235-F1
#
_entry.id   AF-A0A1V1V235-F1
#
_cell.length_a   1.000
_cell.length_b   1.000
_cell.length_c   1.000
_cell.angle_alpha   90.00
_cell.angle_beta   90.00
_cell.angle_gamma   90.00
#
_symmetry.space_group_name_H-M   'P 1'
#
loop_
_entity.id
_entity.type
_entity.pdbx_description
1 polymer ?
#
loop_
_entity_poly.entity_id
_entity_poly.type
_entity_poly.pdbx_seq_one_letter_code
_entity_poly.pdbx_strand_id
1 'polypeptide(L)'
;MRGTSLILSLTTATALSAALAACGDNRPASPAQTSPAETSPAVSAPAAGGPPQAAPEAVATPQQAAATPAGSPEGGMQGGTDDWRKVARPGDASALGRMDEAWRLARAEAEKAGFSRQVEALGPLADPNAGQSGRLQPAPGTYRCRTIKMGSRDGAGLAYVDYPWFACSVEMTPGGDLILSKTTGSQRTQGLLYPDTDRRLVYVGAQAWGDEAHYPRYGQTPERDQLGVLERIGQNRWRLAIPWPKQEAKLELLEIVR
;
A
#
# COMPACT_ATOMS: atom_id res chain seq x y z
N MET A 1 12.45 71.74 -2.35
CA MET A 1 12.79 71.66 -3.80
C MET A 1 12.30 70.29 -4.26
N ARG A 2 11.08 70.20 -4.81
CA ARG A 2 10.75 70.13 -6.26
C ARG A 2 11.55 69.02 -6.97
N GLY A 3 10.98 68.01 -7.63
CA GLY A 3 9.63 67.62 -8.05
C GLY A 3 9.73 66.17 -8.56
N THR A 4 8.80 65.52 -9.27
CA THR A 4 7.55 65.89 -9.93
C THR A 4 6.85 64.56 -10.24
N SER A 5 5.55 64.47 -9.99
CA SER A 5 4.68 63.35 -10.39
C SER A 5 4.64 63.17 -11.92
N LEU A 6 4.51 61.92 -12.39
CA LEU A 6 3.80 61.65 -13.65
C LEU A 6 2.77 60.54 -13.44
N ILE A 7 1.51 60.96 -13.56
CA ILE A 7 0.31 60.15 -13.66
C ILE A 7 0.10 59.88 -15.16
N LEU A 8 -0.18 58.64 -15.56
CA LEU A 8 -0.82 58.37 -16.84
C LEU A 8 -1.95 57.36 -16.63
N SER A 9 -3.14 57.75 -17.08
CA SER A 9 -4.42 57.11 -16.87
C SER A 9 -5.03 56.65 -18.19
N LEU A 10 -5.97 55.69 -18.10
CA LEU A 10 -6.97 55.22 -19.09
C LEU A 10 -6.42 54.37 -20.25
N THR A 11 -7.05 53.24 -20.64
CA THR A 11 -8.47 53.10 -21.03
C THR A 11 -9.06 51.71 -20.78
N THR A 12 -10.35 51.70 -20.48
CA THR A 12 -11.27 50.55 -20.36
C THR A 12 -11.72 50.01 -21.72
N ALA A 13 -11.88 48.69 -21.85
CA ALA A 13 -12.71 48.07 -22.88
C ALA A 13 -13.56 46.94 -22.27
N THR A 14 -14.86 47.16 -22.25
CA THR A 14 -15.94 46.24 -21.85
C THR A 14 -16.48 45.48 -23.07
N ALA A 15 -16.71 44.17 -22.92
CA ALA A 15 -17.66 43.39 -23.74
C ALA A 15 -18.18 42.21 -22.89
N LEU A 16 -19.38 42.34 -22.32
CA LEU A 16 -20.63 41.68 -22.75
C LEU A 16 -20.59 40.15 -22.81
N SER A 17 -21.26 39.51 -21.85
CA SER A 17 -21.95 38.23 -22.06
C SER A 17 -23.24 38.25 -21.25
N ALA A 18 -24.36 38.27 -21.97
CA ALA A 18 -25.71 38.35 -21.45
C ALA A 18 -26.13 37.01 -20.84
N ALA A 19 -26.71 37.06 -19.65
CA ALA A 19 -27.42 35.95 -19.03
C ALA A 19 -28.83 35.85 -19.64
N LEU A 20 -29.19 34.66 -20.13
CA LEU A 20 -30.56 34.31 -20.47
C LEU A 20 -31.25 33.75 -19.23
N ALA A 21 -32.22 34.49 -18.71
CA ALA A 21 -33.21 34.00 -17.77
C ALA A 21 -34.33 33.31 -18.54
N ALA A 22 -34.62 32.06 -18.20
CA ALA A 22 -35.89 31.41 -18.50
C ALA A 22 -36.58 31.08 -17.19
N CYS A 23 -37.70 31.76 -16.92
CA CYS A 23 -38.64 31.39 -15.88
C CYS A 23 -39.56 30.27 -16.39
N GLY A 24 -39.81 29.27 -15.55
CA GLY A 24 -40.82 28.24 -15.78
C GLY A 24 -41.05 27.42 -14.51
N ASP A 25 -42.20 27.64 -13.88
CA ASP A 25 -42.68 27.14 -12.60
C ASP A 25 -42.54 25.63 -12.34
N ASN A 26 -42.27 25.23 -11.09
CA ASN A 26 -43.27 24.47 -10.32
C ASN A 26 -42.96 24.34 -8.82
N ARG A 27 -44.05 24.30 -8.05
CA ARG A 27 -44.19 24.32 -6.58
C ARG A 27 -43.87 22.97 -5.88
N PRO A 28 -43.85 22.91 -4.53
CA PRO A 28 -43.03 21.98 -3.75
C PRO A 28 -43.78 20.72 -3.25
N ALA A 29 -43.02 19.71 -2.83
CA ALA A 29 -43.45 18.71 -1.85
C ALA A 29 -42.26 18.20 -1.01
N SER A 30 -42.40 18.24 0.31
CA SER A 30 -41.67 17.42 1.31
C SER A 30 -42.61 16.31 1.79
N PRO A 31 -42.20 15.41 2.70
CA PRO A 31 -41.02 14.55 2.74
C PRO A 31 -41.44 13.06 2.85
N ALA A 32 -40.46 12.17 3.07
CA ALA A 32 -40.54 10.79 3.57
C ALA A 32 -40.26 9.68 2.54
N GLN A 33 -39.29 8.83 2.88
CA GLN A 33 -39.45 7.38 3.10
C GLN A 33 -38.09 6.65 2.94
N THR A 34 -37.52 6.34 4.10
CA THR A 34 -36.86 5.08 4.47
C THR A 34 -36.83 3.93 3.45
N SER A 35 -35.61 3.45 3.13
CA SER A 35 -35.11 2.05 3.01
C SER A 35 -35.91 0.98 2.21
N PRO A 36 -35.29 -0.09 1.62
CA PRO A 36 -34.20 -0.88 2.21
C PRO A 36 -33.13 -1.45 1.26
N ALA A 37 -32.17 -2.10 1.92
CA ALA A 37 -31.07 -2.90 1.42
C ALA A 37 -31.47 -3.97 0.37
N GLU A 38 -30.61 -4.15 -0.62
CA GLU A 38 -30.71 -5.22 -1.61
C GLU A 38 -30.02 -6.49 -1.06
N THR A 39 -30.85 -7.51 -0.85
CA THR A 39 -30.51 -8.84 -0.37
C THR A 39 -29.80 -9.68 -1.44
N SER A 40 -28.65 -10.26 -1.09
CA SER A 40 -28.01 -11.35 -1.85
C SER A 40 -28.91 -12.58 -1.93
N PRO A 41 -29.00 -13.27 -3.08
CA PRO A 41 -29.68 -14.56 -3.16
C PRO A 41 -28.81 -15.69 -2.60
N ALA A 42 -29.47 -16.55 -1.84
CA ALA A 42 -28.95 -17.74 -1.21
C ALA A 42 -28.53 -18.83 -2.21
N VAL A 43 -27.52 -19.60 -1.80
CA VAL A 43 -26.98 -20.77 -2.49
C VAL A 43 -27.92 -21.97 -2.27
N SER A 44 -28.35 -22.61 -3.35
CA SER A 44 -29.18 -23.82 -3.31
C SER A 44 -28.41 -25.03 -2.78
N ALA A 45 -29.08 -25.84 -1.96
CA ALA A 45 -28.59 -27.10 -1.40
C ALA A 45 -28.37 -28.20 -2.46
N PRO A 46 -27.47 -29.18 -2.24
CA PRO A 46 -27.32 -30.34 -3.13
C PRO A 46 -28.30 -31.47 -2.77
N ALA A 47 -28.81 -32.13 -3.81
CA ALA A 47 -29.64 -33.32 -3.71
C ALA A 47 -28.80 -34.60 -3.52
N ALA A 48 -29.35 -35.55 -2.76
CA ALA A 48 -28.79 -36.86 -2.46
C ALA A 48 -28.87 -37.81 -3.67
N GLY A 49 -27.78 -38.56 -3.92
CA GLY A 49 -27.75 -39.64 -4.91
C GLY A 49 -26.72 -40.72 -4.57
N GLY A 50 -27.22 -41.93 -4.29
CA GLY A 50 -26.63 -43.26 -4.59
C GLY A 50 -25.26 -43.67 -3.98
N PRO A 51 -25.15 -44.85 -3.35
CA PRO A 51 -23.87 -45.35 -2.84
C PRO A 51 -22.98 -45.85 -4.00
N PRO A 52 -21.68 -45.49 -4.05
CA PRO A 52 -20.75 -46.07 -5.00
C PRO A 52 -20.29 -47.48 -4.58
N GLN A 53 -20.29 -48.40 -5.54
CA GLN A 53 -19.79 -49.77 -5.41
C GLN A 53 -18.26 -49.83 -5.25
N ALA A 54 -17.81 -50.75 -4.39
CA ALA A 54 -16.41 -51.05 -4.12
C ALA A 54 -15.71 -51.74 -5.31
N ALA A 55 -14.48 -51.32 -5.59
CA ALA A 55 -13.52 -51.99 -6.46
C ALA A 55 -12.21 -52.22 -5.68
N PRO A 56 -11.44 -53.29 -5.99
CA PRO A 56 -10.54 -53.93 -5.05
C PRO A 56 -9.19 -53.21 -4.87
N GLU A 57 -8.61 -53.42 -3.68
CA GLU A 57 -7.31 -52.92 -3.24
C GLU A 57 -6.19 -53.38 -4.17
N ALA A 58 -5.49 -52.41 -4.78
CA ALA A 58 -4.23 -52.65 -5.46
C ALA A 58 -3.08 -52.62 -4.43
N VAL A 59 -2.40 -53.75 -4.30
CA VAL A 59 -1.22 -53.95 -3.46
C VAL A 59 -0.09 -53.02 -3.92
N ALA A 60 0.33 -52.11 -3.04
CA ALA A 60 1.49 -51.24 -3.28
C ALA A 60 2.80 -51.97 -2.99
N THR A 61 3.65 -52.08 -4.00
CA THR A 61 5.06 -52.49 -3.91
C THR A 61 5.85 -51.42 -3.14
N PRO A 62 6.83 -51.78 -2.27
CA PRO A 62 7.57 -50.79 -1.50
C PRO A 62 8.51 -50.00 -2.41
N GLN A 63 8.14 -48.75 -2.72
CA GLN A 63 9.00 -47.81 -3.42
C GLN A 63 10.09 -47.31 -2.46
N GLN A 64 11.32 -47.64 -2.81
CA GLN A 64 12.58 -47.27 -2.18
C GLN A 64 12.60 -45.77 -1.82
N ALA A 65 12.81 -45.47 -0.54
CA ALA A 65 13.01 -44.11 -0.05
C ALA A 65 14.28 -43.52 -0.70
N ALA A 66 14.09 -42.64 -1.68
CA ALA A 66 15.17 -41.80 -2.19
C ALA A 66 15.57 -40.83 -1.06
N ALA A 67 16.83 -40.94 -0.64
CA ALA A 67 17.44 -40.06 0.34
C ALA A 67 17.28 -38.59 -0.08
N THR A 68 16.64 -37.80 0.79
CA THR A 68 16.64 -36.35 0.70
C THR A 68 18.09 -35.87 0.85
N PRO A 69 18.67 -35.12 -0.11
CA PRO A 69 19.97 -34.51 0.13
C PRO A 69 19.81 -33.50 1.26
N ALA A 70 20.71 -33.63 2.25
CA ALA A 70 20.84 -32.73 3.37
C ALA A 70 20.89 -31.25 2.92
N GLY A 71 20.22 -30.41 3.71
CA GLY A 71 20.02 -28.99 3.43
C GLY A 71 21.33 -28.24 3.15
N SER A 72 21.28 -27.40 2.12
CA SER A 72 22.20 -26.27 1.96
C SER A 72 22.06 -25.31 3.15
N PRO A 73 23.15 -24.63 3.57
CA PRO A 73 23.13 -23.75 4.73
C PRO A 73 22.14 -22.62 4.51
N GLU A 74 21.42 -22.26 5.57
CA GLU A 74 20.35 -21.25 5.62
C GLU A 74 20.77 -19.92 4.95
N GLY A 75 20.45 -19.79 3.66
CA GLY A 75 20.43 -18.51 2.99
C GLY A 75 19.22 -17.72 3.47
N GLY A 76 19.41 -16.44 3.80
CA GLY A 76 18.32 -15.53 4.17
C GLY A 76 17.13 -15.61 3.21
N MET A 77 15.97 -15.13 3.65
CA MET A 77 14.66 -15.31 3.00
C MET A 77 14.62 -14.93 1.50
N GLN A 78 15.66 -14.28 0.95
CA GLN A 78 15.78 -13.90 -0.45
C GLN A 78 17.22 -13.96 -1.02
N GLY A 79 17.89 -15.11 -0.89
CA GLY A 79 19.01 -15.46 -1.80
C GLY A 79 20.41 -15.00 -1.40
N GLY A 80 20.61 -14.56 -0.16
CA GLY A 80 21.95 -14.34 0.41
C GLY A 80 22.72 -13.16 -0.19
N THR A 81 22.02 -12.13 -0.67
CA THR A 81 22.61 -10.87 -1.14
C THR A 81 22.02 -9.69 -0.38
N ASP A 82 22.82 -8.65 -0.20
CA ASP A 82 22.44 -7.33 0.34
C ASP A 82 22.01 -6.34 -0.77
N ASP A 83 22.09 -6.72 -2.04
CA ASP A 83 21.70 -5.88 -3.18
C ASP A 83 20.29 -6.23 -3.64
N TRP A 84 19.33 -5.40 -3.22
CA TRP A 84 17.92 -5.57 -3.58
C TRP A 84 17.68 -5.60 -5.10
N ARG A 85 18.55 -4.97 -5.91
CA ARG A 85 18.41 -4.91 -7.36
C ARG A 85 18.61 -6.28 -8.03
N LYS A 86 19.32 -7.19 -7.38
CA LYS A 86 19.47 -8.59 -7.82
C LYS A 86 18.25 -9.44 -7.52
N VAL A 87 17.38 -8.98 -6.63
CA VAL A 87 16.20 -9.72 -6.17
C VAL A 87 14.92 -9.17 -6.81
N ALA A 88 14.84 -7.85 -7.00
CA ALA A 88 13.65 -7.18 -7.51
C ALA A 88 13.36 -7.52 -8.97
N ARG A 89 12.09 -7.81 -9.26
CA ARG A 89 11.60 -7.95 -10.63
C ARG A 89 11.64 -6.60 -11.36
N PRO A 90 11.88 -6.58 -12.69
CA PRO A 90 11.97 -5.34 -13.45
C PRO A 90 10.76 -4.41 -13.29
N GLY A 91 9.54 -4.97 -13.25
CA GLY A 91 8.31 -4.18 -13.08
C GLY A 91 8.22 -3.49 -11.72
N ASP A 92 8.68 -4.16 -10.66
CA ASP A 92 8.65 -3.63 -9.29
C ASP A 92 9.76 -2.60 -9.07
N ALA A 93 10.96 -2.86 -9.61
CA ALA A 93 12.05 -1.90 -9.63
C ALA A 93 11.65 -0.62 -10.41
N SER A 94 10.95 -0.78 -11.53
CA SER A 94 10.39 0.34 -12.31
C SER A 94 9.36 1.13 -11.51
N ALA A 95 8.48 0.45 -10.76
CA ALA A 95 7.52 1.13 -9.88
C ALA A 95 8.22 1.91 -8.76
N LEU A 96 9.25 1.33 -8.13
CA LEU A 96 10.08 2.00 -7.13
C LEU A 96 10.77 3.25 -7.70
N GLY A 97 11.26 3.17 -8.95
CA GLY A 97 11.84 4.29 -9.67
C GLY A 97 10.87 5.44 -9.98
N ARG A 98 9.55 5.20 -9.88
CA ARG A 98 8.49 6.22 -10.06
C ARG A 98 7.89 6.68 -8.72
N MET A 99 8.66 6.63 -7.64
CA MET A 99 8.24 7.06 -6.30
C MET A 99 7.74 8.52 -6.27
N ASP A 100 8.48 9.45 -6.87
CA ASP A 100 8.10 10.87 -6.88
C ASP A 100 6.79 11.11 -7.62
N GLU A 101 6.55 10.34 -8.69
CA GLU A 101 5.30 10.37 -9.42
C GLU A 101 4.14 9.84 -8.55
N ALA A 102 4.35 8.74 -7.82
CA ALA A 102 3.38 8.19 -6.90
C ALA A 102 2.99 9.20 -5.83
N TRP A 103 3.97 9.85 -5.18
CA TRP A 103 3.72 10.93 -4.20
C TRP A 103 2.90 12.07 -4.78
N ARG A 104 3.32 12.62 -5.92
CA ARG A 104 2.68 13.76 -6.56
C ARG A 104 1.23 13.43 -6.94
N LEU A 105 0.99 12.31 -7.61
CA LEU A 105 -0.34 11.93 -8.09
C LEU A 105 -1.27 11.50 -6.95
N ALA A 106 -0.76 10.74 -5.99
CA ALA A 106 -1.55 10.29 -4.83
C ALA A 106 -2.02 11.48 -3.98
N ARG A 107 -1.12 12.42 -3.67
CA ARG A 107 -1.43 13.61 -2.89
C ARG A 107 -2.40 14.52 -3.64
N ALA A 108 -2.15 14.80 -4.92
CA ALA A 108 -3.03 15.65 -5.72
C ALA A 108 -4.47 15.09 -5.79
N GLU A 109 -4.62 13.78 -5.92
CA GLU A 109 -5.94 13.15 -5.93
C GLU A 109 -6.64 13.20 -4.57
N ALA A 110 -5.92 12.90 -3.47
CA ALA A 110 -6.47 13.01 -2.12
C ALA A 110 -6.92 14.45 -1.80
N GLU A 111 -6.11 15.44 -2.15
CA GLU A 111 -6.41 16.86 -1.97
C GLU A 111 -7.62 17.30 -2.80
N LYS A 112 -7.67 16.92 -4.09
CA LYS A 112 -8.83 17.17 -4.97
C LYS A 112 -10.12 16.56 -4.41
N ALA A 113 -10.03 15.42 -3.73
CA ALA A 113 -11.15 14.76 -3.09
C ALA A 113 -11.51 15.34 -1.70
N GLY A 114 -10.85 16.41 -1.26
CA GLY A 114 -11.17 17.13 -0.02
C GLY A 114 -10.45 16.63 1.23
N PHE A 115 -9.40 15.80 1.08
CA PHE A 115 -8.64 15.23 2.20
C PHE A 115 -7.39 16.02 2.59
N SER A 116 -7.22 17.27 2.12
CA SER A 116 -6.01 18.07 2.39
C SER A 116 -5.68 18.17 3.87
N ARG A 117 -6.67 18.44 4.73
CA ARG A 117 -6.46 18.53 6.19
C ARG A 117 -5.99 17.21 6.80
N GLN A 118 -6.52 16.09 6.34
CA GLN A 118 -6.14 14.76 6.80
C GLN A 118 -4.71 14.43 6.38
N VAL A 119 -4.35 14.74 5.13
CA VAL A 119 -2.98 14.55 4.62
C VAL A 119 -1.98 15.45 5.35
N GLU A 120 -2.31 16.72 5.60
CA GLU A 120 -1.49 17.65 6.38
C GLU A 120 -1.27 17.18 7.82
N ALA A 121 -2.31 16.64 8.46
CA ALA A 121 -2.23 16.14 9.84
C ALA A 121 -1.28 14.93 10.01
N LEU A 122 -0.91 14.24 8.93
CA LEU A 122 0.08 13.16 8.97
C LEU A 122 1.51 13.68 9.24
N GLY A 123 1.76 14.97 8.99
CA GLY A 123 3.05 15.62 9.22
C GLY A 123 4.20 14.89 8.50
N PRO A 124 5.30 14.54 9.19
CA PRO A 124 6.45 13.86 8.59
C PRO A 124 6.11 12.56 7.85
N LEU A 125 4.99 11.88 8.19
CA LEU A 125 4.59 10.67 7.48
C LEU A 125 4.21 10.96 6.02
N ALA A 126 3.59 12.10 5.73
CA ALA A 126 3.17 12.50 4.38
C ALA A 126 4.07 13.57 3.73
N ASP A 127 5.30 13.74 4.26
CA ASP A 127 6.35 14.58 3.67
C ASP A 127 7.39 13.68 2.98
N PRO A 128 7.52 13.69 1.64
CA PRO A 128 8.48 12.84 0.93
C PRO A 128 9.94 13.10 1.33
N ASN A 129 10.26 14.24 1.96
CA ASN A 129 11.62 14.60 2.37
C ASN A 129 11.93 14.34 3.85
N ALA A 130 11.02 13.70 4.60
CA ALA A 130 11.18 13.48 6.04
C ALA A 130 12.24 12.44 6.43
N GLY A 131 12.85 11.75 5.47
CA GLY A 131 13.87 10.72 5.71
C GLY A 131 15.12 11.28 6.38
N GLN A 132 15.46 10.75 7.55
CA GLN A 132 16.62 11.13 8.35
C GLN A 132 17.79 10.16 8.12
N SER A 133 19.02 10.68 8.16
CA SER A 133 20.23 9.84 8.18
C SER A 133 20.49 9.23 9.57
N GLY A 134 21.48 8.33 9.65
CA GLY A 134 21.94 7.71 10.89
C GLY A 134 21.37 6.31 11.11
N ARG A 135 20.78 6.04 12.27
CA ARG A 135 20.23 4.70 12.62
C ARG A 135 18.97 4.38 11.80
N LEU A 136 19.15 4.00 10.54
CA LEU A 136 18.06 3.71 9.60
C LEU A 136 17.28 2.48 10.01
N GLN A 137 18.00 1.43 10.38
CA GLN A 137 17.43 0.12 10.72
C GLN A 137 16.59 0.20 12.00
N PRO A 138 15.32 -0.22 11.96
CA PRO A 138 14.56 -0.46 13.18
C PRO A 138 15.21 -1.62 13.95
N ALA A 139 15.32 -1.48 15.27
CA ALA A 139 15.85 -2.56 16.11
C ALA A 139 14.87 -3.75 16.13
N PRO A 140 15.33 -4.99 16.31
CA PRO A 140 14.42 -6.11 16.49
C PRO A 140 13.46 -5.91 17.67
N GLY A 141 12.22 -6.39 17.51
CA GLY A 141 11.18 -6.34 18.53
C GLY A 141 9.77 -6.11 17.97
N THR A 142 8.84 -5.85 18.89
CA THR A 142 7.43 -5.57 18.58
C THR A 142 7.20 -4.09 18.31
N TYR A 143 6.28 -3.81 17.38
CA TYR A 143 5.92 -2.50 16.90
C TYR A 143 4.39 -2.39 16.75
N ARG A 144 3.89 -1.16 16.72
CA ARG A 144 2.57 -0.85 16.17
C ARG A 144 2.75 -0.24 14.78
N CYS A 145 1.85 -0.56 13.88
CA CYS A 145 1.86 0.02 12.55
C CYS A 145 0.47 0.34 12.04
N ARG A 146 0.36 1.31 11.15
CA ARG A 146 -0.91 1.62 10.47
C ARG A 146 -0.67 1.97 9.01
N THR A 147 -1.66 1.70 8.19
CA THR A 147 -1.58 1.91 6.73
C THR A 147 -2.37 3.15 6.35
N ILE A 148 -1.77 4.01 5.54
CA ILE A 148 -2.45 5.11 4.86
C ILE A 148 -2.38 4.82 3.36
N LYS A 149 -3.52 4.80 2.69
CA LYS A 149 -3.61 4.66 1.23
C LYS A 149 -3.99 6.01 0.63
N MET A 150 -3.24 6.48 -0.38
CA MET A 150 -3.47 7.76 -1.04
C MET A 150 -3.51 7.60 -2.56
N GLY A 151 -4.50 8.23 -3.17
CA GLY A 151 -4.87 8.12 -4.59
C GLY A 151 -5.37 6.72 -4.94
N SER A 152 -6.45 6.62 -5.69
CA SER A 152 -6.93 5.34 -6.21
C SER A 152 -6.07 4.86 -7.38
N ARG A 153 -5.73 3.58 -7.46
CA ARG A 153 -4.78 3.05 -8.47
C ARG A 153 -5.12 3.49 -9.90
N ASP A 154 -6.39 3.32 -10.29
CA ASP A 154 -6.86 3.57 -11.66
C ASP A 154 -7.83 4.78 -11.76
N GLY A 155 -7.91 5.61 -10.72
CA GLY A 155 -8.88 6.72 -10.66
C GLY A 155 -10.30 6.29 -10.24
N ALA A 156 -10.53 4.98 -10.08
CA ALA A 156 -11.74 4.39 -9.54
C ALA A 156 -11.44 3.77 -8.17
N GLY A 157 -11.93 4.38 -7.09
CA GLY A 157 -11.73 3.92 -5.72
C GLY A 157 -11.67 5.05 -4.71
N LEU A 158 -11.27 4.72 -3.49
CA LEU A 158 -11.08 5.71 -2.43
C LEU A 158 -9.80 6.51 -2.67
N ALA A 159 -9.91 7.84 -2.71
CA ALA A 159 -8.75 8.73 -2.88
C ALA A 159 -7.87 8.82 -1.63
N TYR A 160 -8.40 8.46 -0.46
CA TYR A 160 -7.69 8.46 0.81
C TYR A 160 -8.32 7.47 1.78
N VAL A 161 -7.50 6.70 2.49
CA VAL A 161 -7.92 5.83 3.61
C VAL A 161 -6.84 5.88 4.69
N ASP A 162 -7.23 6.15 5.94
CA ASP A 162 -6.38 6.05 7.14
C ASP A 162 -6.87 4.88 7.99
N TYR A 163 -6.08 3.81 8.06
CA TYR A 163 -6.43 2.62 8.82
C TYR A 163 -6.00 2.74 10.29
N PRO A 164 -6.66 2.01 11.21
CA PRO A 164 -6.25 1.98 12.61
C PRO A 164 -4.89 1.26 12.79
N TRP A 165 -4.41 1.27 14.03
CA TRP A 165 -3.20 0.56 14.42
C TRP A 165 -3.37 -0.96 14.44
N PHE A 166 -2.35 -1.64 13.94
CA PHE A 166 -2.16 -3.09 13.92
C PHE A 166 -0.84 -3.45 14.60
N ALA A 167 -0.65 -4.74 14.88
CA ALA A 167 0.62 -5.26 15.34
C ALA A 167 1.60 -5.45 14.17
N CYS A 168 2.85 -5.07 14.42
CA CYS A 168 3.99 -5.31 13.55
C CYS A 168 5.16 -5.89 14.37
N SER A 169 6.12 -6.54 13.71
CA SER A 169 7.38 -6.96 14.29
C SER A 169 8.54 -6.70 13.33
N VAL A 170 9.73 -6.52 13.91
CA VAL A 170 10.99 -6.60 13.19
C VAL A 170 11.79 -7.74 13.81
N GLU A 171 12.22 -8.67 12.97
CA GLU A 171 13.01 -9.83 13.37
C GLU A 171 14.37 -9.78 12.67
N MET A 172 15.40 -10.31 13.32
CA MET A 172 16.73 -10.43 12.74
C MET A 172 17.00 -11.90 12.42
N THR A 173 17.37 -12.19 11.18
CA THR A 173 17.77 -13.54 10.78
C THR A 173 19.13 -13.88 11.41
N PRO A 174 19.49 -15.18 11.52
CA PRO A 174 20.85 -15.57 11.91
C PRO A 174 21.94 -14.95 11.01
N GLY A 175 21.62 -14.67 9.75
CA GLY A 175 22.50 -14.00 8.79
C GLY A 175 22.63 -12.47 8.97
N GLY A 176 21.87 -11.87 9.89
CA GLY A 176 21.90 -10.43 10.17
C GLY A 176 20.92 -9.59 9.33
N ASP A 177 20.09 -10.22 8.49
CA ASP A 177 19.06 -9.51 7.74
C ASP A 177 17.88 -9.14 8.64
N LEU A 178 17.17 -8.05 8.32
CA LEU A 178 15.96 -7.66 9.03
C LEU A 178 14.71 -8.02 8.24
N ILE A 179 13.76 -8.68 8.90
CA ILE A 179 12.43 -8.99 8.38
C ILE A 179 11.44 -8.05 9.06
N LEU A 180 10.72 -7.25 8.27
CA LEU A 180 9.58 -6.46 8.73
C LEU A 180 8.30 -7.25 8.46
N SER A 181 7.44 -7.40 9.47
CA SER A 181 6.15 -8.06 9.35
C SER A 181 5.02 -7.21 9.93
N LYS A 182 3.91 -7.07 9.20
CA LYS A 182 2.61 -6.68 9.75
C LYS A 182 1.84 -7.94 10.10
N THR A 183 1.61 -8.19 11.38
CA THR A 183 1.15 -9.49 11.91
C THR A 183 -0.36 -9.62 12.06
N THR A 184 -1.09 -8.50 12.04
CA THR A 184 -2.56 -8.47 12.17
C THR A 184 -3.22 -7.64 11.06
N GLY A 185 -4.50 -7.89 10.82
CA GLY A 185 -5.30 -7.22 9.78
C GLY A 185 -5.58 -8.11 8.58
N SER A 186 -6.45 -7.68 7.68
CA SER A 186 -6.85 -8.45 6.48
C SER A 186 -5.84 -8.39 5.35
N GLN A 187 -5.01 -7.35 5.32
CA GLN A 187 -3.87 -7.20 4.40
C GLN A 187 -2.62 -7.09 5.27
N ARG A 188 -1.90 -8.20 5.37
CA ARG A 188 -0.65 -8.34 6.12
C ARG A 188 0.50 -8.40 5.13
N THR A 189 1.68 -7.94 5.52
CA THR A 189 2.85 -7.96 4.64
C THR A 189 4.08 -8.43 5.41
N GLN A 190 4.98 -9.12 4.74
CA GLN A 190 6.27 -9.53 5.27
C GLN A 190 7.34 -9.43 4.19
N GLY A 191 8.52 -8.93 4.56
CA GLY A 191 9.62 -8.75 3.64
C GLY A 191 10.93 -8.37 4.32
N LEU A 192 12.02 -8.48 3.55
CA LEU A 192 13.35 -8.11 3.99
C LEU A 192 13.62 -6.62 3.78
N LEU A 193 14.48 -6.08 4.63
CA LEU A 193 14.99 -4.72 4.55
C LEU A 193 16.44 -4.72 4.06
N TYR A 194 16.65 -4.19 2.86
CA TYR A 194 17.94 -4.10 2.20
C TYR A 194 18.58 -2.72 2.39
N PRO A 195 19.89 -2.61 2.56
CA PRO A 195 20.58 -1.33 2.43
C PRO A 195 20.40 -0.75 1.02
N ASP A 196 20.23 0.57 0.92
CA ASP A 196 20.21 1.27 -0.39
C ASP A 196 20.99 2.59 -0.35
N THR A 197 20.69 3.47 0.61
CA THR A 197 21.45 4.72 0.80
C THR A 197 21.70 5.00 2.28
N ASP A 198 22.40 6.09 2.58
CA ASP A 198 22.64 6.61 3.93
C ASP A 198 21.39 7.21 4.61
N ARG A 199 20.25 7.26 3.92
CA ARG A 199 18.96 7.75 4.46
C ARG A 199 17.81 6.76 4.38
N ARG A 200 17.96 5.64 3.67
CA ARG A 200 16.85 4.71 3.44
C ARG A 200 17.28 3.27 3.24
N LEU A 201 16.35 2.37 3.54
CA LEU A 201 16.40 0.96 3.19
C LEU A 201 15.36 0.68 2.10
N VAL A 202 15.52 -0.42 1.37
CA VAL A 202 14.51 -0.94 0.44
C VAL A 202 13.84 -2.16 1.04
N TYR A 203 12.52 -2.12 1.09
CA TYR A 203 11.69 -3.25 1.45
C TYR A 203 11.40 -4.10 0.21
N VAL A 204 11.62 -5.40 0.31
CA VAL A 204 11.21 -6.39 -0.69
C VAL A 204 10.40 -7.46 0.03
N GLY A 205 9.12 -7.61 -0.33
CA GLY A 205 8.22 -8.51 0.38
C GLY A 205 6.94 -8.76 -0.37
N ALA A 206 6.00 -9.46 0.26
CA ALA A 206 4.71 -9.73 -0.34
C ALA A 206 3.58 -9.73 0.70
N GLN A 207 2.35 -9.56 0.21
CA GLN A 207 1.16 -9.52 1.06
C GLN A 207 0.55 -10.91 1.26
N ALA A 208 0.12 -11.19 2.49
CA ALA A 208 -0.87 -12.22 2.80
C ALA A 208 -2.25 -11.56 2.93
N TRP A 209 -3.30 -12.25 2.47
CA TRP A 209 -4.67 -11.76 2.53
C TRP A 209 -5.54 -12.61 3.46
N GLY A 210 -6.56 -11.99 4.05
CA GLY A 210 -7.52 -12.66 4.91
C GLY A 210 -6.84 -13.39 6.08
N ASP A 211 -7.18 -14.66 6.23
CA ASP A 211 -6.75 -15.55 7.30
C ASP A 211 -5.60 -16.50 6.90
N GLU A 212 -4.94 -16.25 5.76
CA GLU A 212 -3.82 -17.07 5.28
C GLU A 212 -2.74 -17.25 6.37
N ALA A 213 -2.44 -18.48 6.79
CA ALA A 213 -1.52 -18.70 7.91
C ALA A 213 -0.09 -18.17 7.66
N HIS A 214 0.35 -18.15 6.40
CA HIS A 214 1.72 -17.81 6.02
C HIS A 214 1.78 -16.62 5.07
N TYR A 215 2.91 -15.92 5.09
CA TYR A 215 3.23 -14.90 4.09
C TYR A 215 3.79 -15.55 2.83
N PRO A 216 3.32 -15.17 1.63
CA PRO A 216 4.00 -15.59 0.42
C PRO A 216 5.40 -14.99 0.39
N ARG A 217 6.35 -15.72 -0.18
CA ARG A 217 7.68 -15.14 -0.48
C ARG A 217 7.54 -14.19 -1.66
N TYR A 218 8.31 -13.10 -1.66
CA TYR A 218 8.42 -12.25 -2.85
C TYR A 218 8.77 -13.12 -4.08
N GLY A 219 8.00 -12.93 -5.15
CA GLY A 219 8.12 -13.69 -6.39
C GLY A 219 7.22 -14.93 -6.47
N GLN A 220 6.73 -15.46 -5.35
CA GLN A 220 5.84 -16.62 -5.34
C GLN A 220 4.47 -16.29 -5.95
N THR A 221 3.98 -15.08 -5.70
CA THR A 221 2.66 -14.62 -6.15
C THR A 221 2.81 -13.18 -6.65
N PRO A 222 3.14 -12.97 -7.95
CA PRO A 222 3.50 -11.67 -8.52
C PRO A 222 2.52 -10.53 -8.25
N GLU A 223 1.24 -10.84 -8.15
CA GLU A 223 0.17 -9.88 -7.85
C GLU A 223 0.17 -9.41 -6.39
N ARG A 224 0.95 -10.06 -5.51
CA ARG A 224 1.09 -9.69 -4.09
C ARG A 224 2.45 -9.09 -3.76
N ASP A 225 3.36 -9.08 -4.72
CA ASP A 225 4.71 -8.55 -4.59
C ASP A 225 4.68 -7.04 -4.28
N GLN A 226 5.53 -6.63 -3.35
CA GLN A 226 5.70 -5.26 -2.90
C GLN A 226 7.17 -4.88 -2.87
N LEU A 227 7.46 -3.71 -3.42
CA LEU A 227 8.74 -3.01 -3.28
C LEU A 227 8.47 -1.63 -2.70
N GLY A 228 9.27 -1.21 -1.73
CA GLY A 228 9.10 0.10 -1.12
C GLY A 228 10.37 0.64 -0.50
N VAL A 229 10.31 1.88 -0.06
CA VAL A 229 11.40 2.55 0.66
C VAL A 229 11.01 2.66 2.13
N LEU A 230 11.87 2.15 3.02
CA LEU A 230 11.77 2.38 4.45
C LEU A 230 12.70 3.52 4.88
N GLU A 231 12.13 4.55 5.49
CA GLU A 231 12.86 5.71 6.01
C GLU A 231 12.60 5.88 7.50
N ARG A 232 13.63 6.28 8.24
CA ARG A 232 13.46 6.81 9.60
C ARG A 232 12.97 8.25 9.50
N ILE A 233 11.80 8.53 10.06
CA ILE A 233 11.15 9.85 10.01
C ILE A 233 10.99 10.48 11.41
N GLY A 234 11.62 9.88 12.43
CA GLY A 234 11.62 10.33 13.82
C GLY A 234 12.46 9.42 14.72
N GLN A 235 12.47 9.67 16.04
CA GLN A 235 13.33 8.93 16.97
C GLN A 235 13.08 7.42 16.97
N ASN A 236 11.80 7.03 17.06
CA ASN A 236 11.31 5.65 17.01
C ASN A 236 10.13 5.54 16.05
N ARG A 237 10.23 6.22 14.90
CA ARG A 237 9.18 6.32 13.90
C ARG A 237 9.77 6.12 12.52
N TRP A 238 9.20 5.17 11.79
CA TRP A 238 9.59 4.85 10.43
C TRP A 238 8.39 4.90 9.51
N ARG A 239 8.66 5.09 8.22
CA ARG A 239 7.69 5.02 7.14
C ARG A 239 8.21 4.06 6.10
N LEU A 240 7.42 3.04 5.78
CA LEU A 240 7.55 2.29 4.55
C LEU A 240 6.61 2.90 3.51
N ALA A 241 7.16 3.48 2.45
CA ALA A 241 6.41 3.99 1.31
C ALA A 241 6.49 2.98 0.15
N ILE A 242 5.32 2.51 -0.32
CA ILE A 242 5.18 1.54 -1.40
C ILE A 242 4.51 2.26 -2.58
N PRO A 243 5.24 2.56 -3.68
CA PRO A 243 4.69 3.24 -4.83
C PRO A 243 4.03 2.23 -5.76
N TRP A 244 2.90 2.63 -6.34
CA TRP A 244 2.14 1.83 -7.30
C TRP A 244 1.87 0.39 -6.84
N PRO A 245 1.44 0.16 -5.58
CA PRO A 245 1.15 -1.18 -5.08
C PRO A 245 0.16 -1.86 -6.03
N LYS A 246 0.25 -3.19 -6.16
CA LYS A 246 -0.55 -3.94 -7.13
C LYS A 246 -2.06 -3.77 -6.93
N GLN A 247 -2.49 -3.29 -5.76
CA GLN A 247 -3.90 -3.12 -5.35
C GLN A 247 -4.18 -1.69 -4.91
N GLU A 248 -5.40 -1.24 -5.20
CA GLU A 248 -6.14 -0.14 -4.57
C GLU A 248 -5.57 1.28 -4.69
N ALA A 249 -4.28 1.49 -4.51
CA ALA A 249 -3.68 2.80 -4.31
C ALA A 249 -2.58 3.17 -5.32
N LYS A 250 -2.32 4.46 -5.46
CA LYS A 250 -1.11 4.99 -6.10
C LYS A 250 0.07 4.98 -5.14
N LEU A 251 -0.17 5.25 -3.86
CA LEU A 251 0.83 5.25 -2.81
C LEU A 251 0.25 4.64 -1.54
N GLU A 252 0.97 3.70 -0.96
CA GLU A 252 0.69 3.16 0.37
C GLU A 252 1.82 3.55 1.33
N LEU A 253 1.45 4.06 2.50
CA LEU A 253 2.37 4.38 3.59
C LEU A 253 2.06 3.48 4.77
N LEU A 254 3.04 2.69 5.20
CA LEU A 254 2.98 1.97 6.46
C LEU A 254 3.80 2.76 7.49
N GLU A 255 3.10 3.41 8.41
CA GLU A 255 3.71 4.03 9.59
C GLU A 255 4.06 2.95 10.60
N ILE A 256 5.27 3.00 11.16
CA ILE A 256 5.78 2.02 12.12
C ILE A 256 6.33 2.78 13.33
N VAL A 257 5.81 2.46 14.51
CA VAL A 257 6.21 3.08 15.79
C VAL A 257 6.47 2.02 16.84
N ARG A 258 7.45 2.30 17.71
CA ARG A 258 7.74 1.47 18.87
C ARG A 258 6.95 1.91 20.09
#